data_AF-A0A316UE53-F1
#
_entry.id   AF-A0A316UE53-F1
#
_cell.length_a   1.000
_cell.length_b   1.000
_cell.length_c   1.000
_cell.angle_alpha   90.00
_cell.angle_beta   90.00
_cell.angle_gamma   90.00
#
_symmetry.space_group_name_H-M   'P 1'
#
loop_
_entity.id
_entity.type
_entity.pdbx_description
1 polymer ?
#
loop_
_entity_poly.entity_id
_entity_poly.type
_entity_poly.pdbx_seq_one_letter_code
_entity_poly.pdbx_strand_id
1 'polypeptide(L)'
;MAFSLLARCAQQPARSVCLASPSAPRFFSSTPCTLAAGPYTRPTSSVLHPYLIVAQDAPDALSTRLSVREEHLAGAKEGHENGRITLGGALLSKDHGQAGEGKEKVKSIIGSVLVVMAESQEEARKAVEKDVYSTSGVFAKVDVWPFMPALHHAAAQPEATEAAEAAKELANKARASLGDLRETETNKWKEAAMRSLEFLRKGGTRQTS
;
A
#
# COMPACT_ATOMS: atom_id res chain seq x y z
N MET A 1 -46.87 -36.09 42.53
CA MET A 1 -45.54 -36.45 42.01
C MET A 1 -44.50 -35.63 42.76
N ALA A 2 -43.45 -36.29 43.26
CA ALA A 2 -42.67 -35.88 44.42
C ALA A 2 -41.65 -34.75 44.15
N PHE A 3 -41.56 -33.83 45.12
CA PHE A 3 -40.43 -32.94 45.39
C PHE A 3 -39.47 -33.64 46.36
N SER A 4 -38.14 -33.62 46.11
CA SER A 4 -37.07 -33.64 47.12
C SER A 4 -35.71 -33.59 46.40
N LEU A 5 -34.95 -32.49 46.44
CA LEU A 5 -33.92 -32.13 47.43
C LEU A 5 -32.71 -33.09 47.56
N LEU A 6 -31.54 -32.46 47.46
CA LEU A 6 -30.25 -32.71 48.13
C LEU A 6 -29.23 -33.65 47.46
N ALA A 7 -28.14 -33.03 46.99
CA ALA A 7 -26.79 -33.46 47.38
C ALA A 7 -25.86 -32.25 47.48
N ARG A 8 -25.55 -31.87 48.73
CA ARG A 8 -24.38 -31.06 49.12
C ARG A 8 -23.18 -32.00 49.22
N CYS A 9 -22.02 -31.56 48.73
CA CYS A 9 -20.68 -31.92 49.19
C CYS A 9 -19.70 -31.18 48.27
N ALA A 10 -18.57 -30.63 48.66
CA ALA A 10 -17.95 -30.35 49.93
C ALA A 10 -16.85 -29.32 49.64
N GLN A 11 -16.46 -28.59 50.67
CA GLN A 11 -15.59 -27.44 50.66
C GLN A 11 -14.10 -27.83 50.83
N GLN A 12 -13.22 -27.15 50.08
CA GLN A 12 -11.86 -26.70 50.47
C GLN A 12 -10.71 -27.74 50.62
N PRO A 13 -9.44 -27.31 50.83
CA PRO A 13 -8.60 -26.54 49.92
C PRO A 13 -7.19 -27.17 49.78
N ALA A 14 -6.39 -26.79 48.78
CA ALA A 14 -4.95 -27.02 48.86
C ALA A 14 -4.17 -25.95 48.11
N ARG A 15 -3.57 -25.06 48.90
CA ARG A 15 -2.41 -24.26 48.51
C ARG A 15 -1.29 -25.22 48.12
N SER A 16 -0.75 -25.06 46.92
CA SER A 16 0.58 -25.56 46.61
C SER A 16 1.40 -24.41 46.03
N VAL A 17 2.44 -24.07 46.77
CA VAL A 17 3.44 -23.07 46.46
C VAL A 17 4.39 -23.72 45.46
N CYS A 18 4.25 -23.40 44.17
CA CYS A 18 5.29 -23.75 43.20
C CYS A 18 6.32 -22.63 43.16
N LEU A 19 7.45 -22.92 43.79
CA LEU A 19 8.68 -22.15 43.76
C LEU A 19 9.13 -21.92 42.31
N ALA A 20 9.62 -20.71 42.07
CA ALA A 20 10.22 -20.27 40.83
C ALA A 20 11.38 -21.17 40.39
N SER A 21 11.37 -21.58 39.12
CA SER A 21 12.54 -22.11 38.42
C SER A 21 13.07 -21.05 37.46
N PRO A 22 14.37 -20.73 37.48
CA PRO A 22 14.94 -19.72 36.58
C PRO A 22 15.23 -20.31 35.20
N SER A 23 15.21 -19.41 34.22
CA SER A 23 15.96 -19.47 32.96
C SER A 23 15.68 -20.65 32.00
N ALA A 24 14.56 -20.57 31.29
CA ALA A 24 14.52 -21.04 29.91
C ALA A 24 14.94 -19.87 28.99
N PRO A 25 15.90 -20.04 28.07
CA PRO A 25 16.19 -19.00 27.10
C PRO A 25 14.92 -18.79 26.27
N ARG A 26 14.41 -17.55 26.29
CA ARG A 26 13.43 -17.10 25.31
C ARG A 26 14.15 -17.14 23.97
N PHE A 27 14.04 -18.28 23.28
CA PHE A 27 14.24 -18.33 21.86
C PHE A 27 13.20 -17.37 21.29
N PHE A 28 13.64 -16.13 21.03
CA PHE A 28 12.98 -15.26 20.09
C PHE A 28 13.00 -16.02 18.77
N SER A 29 11.96 -16.82 18.57
CA SER A 29 11.58 -17.23 17.23
C SER A 29 11.27 -15.94 16.51
N SER A 30 12.28 -15.42 15.82
CA SER A 30 12.09 -14.51 14.71
C SER A 30 11.40 -15.31 13.62
N THR A 31 10.13 -15.68 13.82
CA THR A 31 9.26 -15.88 12.67
C THR A 31 9.32 -14.55 11.93
N PRO A 32 9.92 -14.48 10.72
CA PRO A 32 9.74 -13.30 9.91
C PRO A 32 8.23 -13.12 9.83
N CYS A 33 7.77 -11.94 10.24
CA CYS A 33 6.38 -11.54 10.07
C CYS A 33 6.10 -11.75 8.58
N THR A 34 5.46 -12.86 8.27
CA THR A 34 5.13 -13.20 6.89
C THR A 34 3.94 -12.31 6.65
N LEU A 35 4.22 -11.06 6.28
CA LEU A 35 3.22 -10.10 5.86
C LEU A 35 2.47 -10.85 4.77
N ALA A 36 1.24 -11.26 5.07
CA ALA A 36 0.43 -11.97 4.11
C ALA A 36 0.26 -11.02 2.93
N ALA A 37 0.96 -11.37 1.84
CA ALA A 37 0.89 -10.68 0.57
C ALA A 37 -0.58 -10.46 0.21
N GLY A 38 -1.01 -9.20 0.17
CA GLY A 38 -2.37 -8.82 -0.24
C GLY A 38 -2.71 -9.36 -1.63
N PRO A 39 -3.98 -9.34 -2.05
CA PRO A 39 -4.40 -9.91 -3.34
C PRO A 39 -3.66 -9.30 -4.54
N TYR A 40 -3.23 -8.05 -4.45
CA TYR A 40 -2.59 -7.29 -5.52
C TYR A 40 -1.17 -6.85 -5.16
N THR A 41 -0.31 -7.81 -4.81
CA THR A 41 1.10 -7.52 -4.55
C THR A 41 1.84 -7.04 -5.77
N ARG A 42 2.92 -6.28 -5.53
CA ARG A 42 3.84 -5.82 -6.55
C ARG A 42 4.25 -6.97 -7.51
N PRO A 43 4.21 -6.74 -8.83
CA PRO A 43 4.60 -7.74 -9.81
C PRO A 43 6.08 -8.10 -9.69
N THR A 44 6.37 -9.39 -9.84
CA THR A 44 7.73 -9.95 -9.83
C THR A 44 8.37 -9.89 -11.22
N SER A 45 7.57 -9.91 -12.28
CA SER A 45 8.05 -9.79 -13.67
C SER A 45 7.98 -8.37 -14.21
N SER A 46 8.68 -8.17 -15.33
CA SER A 46 8.71 -6.92 -16.09
C SER A 46 7.66 -6.84 -17.20
N VAL A 47 6.94 -7.94 -17.50
CA VAL A 47 5.95 -7.99 -18.60
C VAL A 47 4.60 -8.34 -18.03
N LEU A 48 3.67 -7.38 -18.08
CA LEU A 48 2.30 -7.56 -17.61
C LEU A 48 1.33 -7.27 -18.75
N HIS A 49 0.28 -8.08 -18.80
CA HIS A 49 -0.80 -7.94 -19.76
C HIS A 49 -2.10 -7.54 -19.04
N PRO A 50 -2.97 -6.73 -19.67
CA PRO A 50 -4.25 -6.38 -19.10
C PRO A 50 -5.25 -7.53 -19.23
N TYR A 51 -5.98 -7.79 -18.14
CA TYR A 51 -7.09 -8.72 -18.10
C TYR A 51 -8.34 -8.00 -17.57
N LEU A 52 -9.46 -8.18 -18.27
CA LEU A 52 -10.77 -7.70 -17.86
C LEU A 52 -11.42 -8.73 -16.95
N ILE A 53 -11.83 -8.29 -15.78
CA ILE A 53 -12.48 -9.12 -14.78
C ILE A 53 -13.89 -8.58 -14.60
N VAL A 54 -14.87 -9.45 -14.81
CA VAL A 54 -16.28 -9.16 -14.61
C VAL A 54 -16.78 -10.09 -13.51
N ALA A 55 -17.09 -9.53 -12.35
CA ALA A 55 -17.62 -10.25 -11.21
C ALA A 55 -19.09 -9.90 -11.01
N GLN A 56 -19.95 -10.92 -10.94
CA GLN A 56 -21.37 -10.78 -10.64
C GLN A 56 -21.61 -11.10 -9.17
N ASP A 57 -22.41 -10.25 -8.52
CA ASP A 57 -22.75 -10.43 -7.10
C ASP A 57 -23.78 -11.56 -6.91
N ALA A 58 -23.73 -12.21 -5.75
CA ALA A 58 -24.75 -13.18 -5.35
C ALA A 58 -26.09 -12.49 -5.06
N PRO A 59 -27.23 -13.20 -5.21
CA PRO A 59 -28.52 -12.66 -4.76
C PRO A 59 -28.42 -12.28 -3.27
N ASP A 60 -28.92 -11.09 -2.95
CA ASP A 60 -28.91 -10.51 -1.59
C ASP A 60 -27.53 -10.21 -0.98
N ALA A 61 -26.45 -10.21 -1.78
CA ALA A 61 -25.09 -9.91 -1.31
C ALA A 61 -24.84 -8.43 -0.95
N LEU A 62 -25.81 -7.55 -1.17
CA LEU A 62 -25.63 -6.10 -1.06
C LEU A 62 -25.27 -5.66 0.36
N SER A 63 -25.87 -6.27 1.39
CA SER A 63 -25.56 -5.97 2.80
C SER A 63 -24.11 -6.35 3.13
N THR A 64 -23.71 -7.58 2.79
CA THR A 64 -22.35 -8.08 2.97
C THR A 64 -21.34 -7.20 2.24
N ARG A 65 -21.64 -6.85 0.98
CA ARG A 65 -20.81 -5.97 0.17
C ARG A 65 -20.54 -4.64 0.85
N LEU A 66 -21.56 -4.00 1.42
CA LEU A 66 -21.40 -2.72 2.11
C LEU A 66 -20.56 -2.84 3.38
N SER A 67 -20.68 -3.95 4.11
CA SER A 67 -19.88 -4.20 5.32
C SER A 67 -18.39 -4.38 5.02
N VAL A 68 -18.04 -5.09 3.94
CA VAL A 68 -16.64 -5.37 3.58
C VAL A 68 -16.06 -4.42 2.53
N ARG A 69 -16.84 -3.43 2.09
CA ARG A 69 -16.45 -2.49 1.02
C ARG A 69 -15.16 -1.74 1.33
N GLU A 70 -15.00 -1.29 2.57
CA GLU A 70 -13.84 -0.51 2.98
C GLU A 70 -12.55 -1.33 2.86
N GLU A 71 -12.59 -2.59 3.27
CA GLU A 71 -11.47 -3.53 3.17
C GLU A 71 -11.14 -3.85 1.71
N HIS A 72 -12.16 -4.11 0.88
CA HIS A 72 -11.98 -4.29 -0.55
C HIS A 72 -11.33 -3.07 -1.22
N LEU A 73 -11.80 -1.85 -0.91
CA LEU A 73 -11.25 -0.62 -1.47
C LEU A 73 -9.81 -0.37 -1.01
N ALA A 74 -9.45 -0.73 0.22
CA ALA A 74 -8.07 -0.66 0.70
C ALA A 74 -7.15 -1.57 -0.13
N GLY A 75 -7.54 -2.83 -0.35
CA GLY A 75 -6.79 -3.76 -1.21
C GLY A 75 -6.73 -3.31 -2.67
N ALA A 76 -7.81 -2.77 -3.21
CA ALA A 76 -7.84 -2.23 -4.57
C ALA A 76 -6.95 -1.00 -4.73
N LYS A 77 -6.89 -0.12 -3.71
CA LYS A 77 -6.00 1.05 -3.69
C LYS A 77 -4.54 0.62 -3.66
N GLU A 78 -4.16 -0.33 -2.81
CA GLU A 78 -2.81 -0.91 -2.81
C GLU A 78 -2.47 -1.51 -4.18
N GLY A 79 -3.41 -2.23 -4.79
CA GLY A 79 -3.25 -2.76 -6.14
C GLY A 79 -3.07 -1.69 -7.21
N HIS A 80 -3.73 -0.54 -7.06
CA HIS A 80 -3.56 0.61 -7.95
C HIS A 80 -2.16 1.23 -7.79
N GLU A 81 -1.72 1.46 -6.54
CA GLU A 81 -0.38 1.98 -6.21
C GLU A 81 0.74 1.06 -6.70
N ASN A 82 0.51 -0.26 -6.63
CA ASN A 82 1.44 -1.28 -7.14
C ASN A 82 1.41 -1.44 -8.68
N GLY A 83 0.56 -0.69 -9.39
CA GLY A 83 0.39 -0.79 -10.84
C GLY A 83 -0.29 -2.07 -11.32
N ARG A 84 -0.92 -2.82 -10.40
CA ARG A 84 -1.67 -4.03 -10.70
C ARG A 84 -3.09 -3.74 -11.16
N ILE A 85 -3.75 -2.71 -10.63
CA ILE A 85 -5.12 -2.34 -11.01
C ILE A 85 -5.10 -1.02 -11.76
N THR A 86 -5.57 -1.02 -13.00
CA THR A 86 -5.67 0.21 -13.80
C THR A 86 -7.04 0.86 -13.65
N LEU A 87 -8.10 0.05 -13.59
CA LEU A 87 -9.48 0.52 -13.50
C LEU A 87 -10.29 -0.41 -12.60
N GLY A 88 -11.17 0.17 -11.79
CA GLY A 88 -12.14 -0.55 -11.00
C GLY A 88 -13.47 0.21 -10.90
N GLY A 89 -14.59 -0.51 -10.99
CA GLY A 89 -15.92 0.08 -10.94
C GLY A 89 -17.01 -0.92 -10.55
N ALA A 90 -18.16 -0.40 -10.12
CA ALA A 90 -19.34 -1.21 -9.83
C ALA A 90 -20.25 -1.30 -11.07
N LEU A 91 -20.80 -2.49 -11.33
CA LEU A 91 -21.82 -2.69 -12.35
C LEU A 91 -23.18 -2.34 -11.79
N LEU A 92 -23.96 -1.58 -12.57
CA LEU A 92 -25.32 -1.20 -12.22
C LEU A 92 -26.33 -1.95 -13.09
N SER A 93 -27.44 -2.38 -12.50
CA SER A 93 -28.57 -3.03 -13.18
C SER A 93 -29.39 -2.05 -14.00
N LYS A 94 -29.47 -0.80 -13.55
CA LYS A 94 -30.28 0.27 -14.14
C LYS A 94 -29.39 1.39 -14.63
N ASP A 95 -29.87 2.09 -15.64
CA ASP A 95 -29.25 3.31 -16.13
C ASP A 95 -29.27 4.42 -15.06
N HIS A 96 -28.35 5.37 -15.16
CA HIS A 96 -28.12 6.41 -14.16
C HIS A 96 -29.37 7.25 -13.87
N GLY A 97 -30.20 7.56 -14.88
CA GLY A 97 -31.45 8.31 -14.68
C GLY A 97 -32.52 7.52 -13.90
N GLN A 98 -32.44 6.20 -13.89
CA GLN A 98 -33.41 5.31 -13.22
C GLN A 98 -32.90 4.75 -11.90
N ALA A 99 -31.58 4.79 -11.67
CA ALA A 99 -30.95 4.32 -10.45
C ALA A 99 -31.18 5.27 -9.26
N GLY A 100 -31.70 6.48 -9.50
CA GLY A 100 -31.90 7.49 -8.47
C GLY A 100 -30.58 7.93 -7.84
N GLU A 101 -30.67 8.61 -6.69
CA GLU A 101 -29.50 9.12 -5.96
C GLU A 101 -29.32 8.41 -4.61
N GLY A 102 -28.08 8.39 -4.12
CA GLY A 102 -27.72 7.82 -2.82
C GLY A 102 -28.05 6.32 -2.71
N LYS A 103 -29.00 5.98 -1.83
CA LYS A 103 -29.32 4.59 -1.45
C LYS A 103 -29.91 3.78 -2.60
N GLU A 104 -30.66 4.40 -3.51
CA GLU A 104 -31.25 3.70 -4.66
C GLU A 104 -30.18 3.27 -5.65
N LYS A 105 -29.15 4.11 -5.85
CA LYS A 105 -28.00 3.81 -6.71
C LYS A 105 -27.13 2.69 -6.13
N VAL A 106 -27.03 2.61 -4.81
CA VAL A 106 -26.37 1.47 -4.16
C VAL A 106 -27.17 0.19 -4.38
N LYS A 107 -28.51 0.27 -4.30
CA LYS A 107 -29.41 -0.87 -4.54
C LYS A 107 -29.37 -1.40 -5.97
N SER A 108 -28.97 -0.58 -6.94
CA SER A 108 -28.84 -1.01 -8.32
C SER A 108 -27.50 -1.71 -8.63
N ILE A 109 -26.59 -1.86 -7.67
CA ILE A 109 -25.32 -2.58 -7.88
C ILE A 109 -25.58 -4.08 -8.08
N ILE A 110 -25.00 -4.67 -9.13
CA ILE A 110 -25.11 -6.09 -9.46
C ILE A 110 -23.75 -6.80 -9.57
N GLY A 111 -22.66 -6.06 -9.44
CA GLY A 111 -21.33 -6.62 -9.70
C GLY A 111 -20.22 -5.60 -9.67
N SER A 112 -19.05 -6.05 -10.12
CA SER A 112 -17.83 -5.26 -10.22
C SER A 112 -17.12 -5.54 -11.54
N VAL A 113 -16.45 -4.53 -12.07
CA VAL A 113 -15.51 -4.64 -13.18
C VAL A 113 -14.15 -4.16 -12.73
N LEU A 114 -13.12 -4.93 -13.04
CA LEU A 114 -11.73 -4.59 -12.75
C LEU A 114 -10.89 -4.83 -14.01
N VAL A 115 -9.91 -3.97 -14.26
CA VAL A 115 -8.84 -4.20 -15.24
C VAL A 115 -7.54 -4.38 -14.48
N VAL A 116 -7.00 -5.60 -14.53
CA VAL A 116 -5.83 -6.02 -13.75
C VAL A 116 -4.68 -6.39 -14.67
N MET A 117 -3.49 -5.93 -14.31
CA MET A 117 -2.22 -6.23 -14.96
C MET A 117 -1.62 -7.47 -14.31
N ALA A 118 -1.52 -8.55 -15.07
CA ALA A 118 -0.98 -9.83 -14.62
C ALA A 118 -0.12 -10.50 -15.70
N GLU A 119 0.66 -11.51 -15.32
CA GLU A 119 1.47 -12.30 -16.25
C GLU A 119 0.60 -13.29 -17.02
N SER A 120 -0.41 -13.84 -16.34
CA SER A 120 -1.31 -14.87 -16.87
C SER A 120 -2.76 -14.66 -16.43
N GLN A 121 -3.69 -15.26 -17.16
CA GLN A 121 -5.11 -15.24 -16.83
C GLN A 121 -5.37 -15.91 -15.47
N GLU A 122 -4.63 -16.99 -15.17
CA GLU A 122 -4.72 -17.73 -13.90
C GLU A 122 -4.24 -16.90 -12.72
N GLU A 123 -3.19 -16.09 -12.89
CA GLU A 123 -2.72 -15.18 -11.85
C GLU A 123 -3.77 -14.10 -11.55
N ALA A 124 -4.34 -13.46 -12.59
CA ALA A 124 -5.41 -12.48 -12.43
C ALA A 124 -6.61 -13.08 -11.69
N ARG A 125 -6.99 -14.31 -12.04
CA ARG A 125 -8.06 -15.04 -11.37
C ARG A 125 -7.76 -15.30 -9.89
N LYS A 126 -6.56 -15.77 -9.57
CA LYS A 126 -6.11 -16.00 -8.18
C LYS A 126 -6.07 -14.71 -7.36
N ALA A 127 -5.71 -13.59 -7.96
CA ALA A 127 -5.72 -12.29 -7.28
C ALA A 127 -7.14 -11.92 -6.83
N VAL A 128 -8.14 -12.09 -7.72
CA VAL A 128 -9.55 -11.82 -7.40
C VAL A 128 -10.10 -12.83 -6.40
N GLU A 129 -9.75 -14.11 -6.50
CA GLU A 129 -10.21 -15.14 -5.55
C GLU A 129 -9.72 -14.89 -4.12
N LYS A 130 -8.59 -14.20 -3.95
CA LYS A 130 -8.06 -13.76 -2.64
C LYS A 130 -8.70 -12.48 -2.11
N ASP A 131 -9.44 -11.76 -2.95
CA ASP A 131 -10.11 -10.52 -2.55
C ASP A 131 -11.20 -10.79 -1.51
N VAL A 132 -11.42 -9.83 -0.61
CA VAL A 132 -12.42 -9.93 0.46
C VAL A 132 -13.83 -10.14 -0.10
N TYR A 133 -14.16 -9.59 -1.27
CA TYR A 133 -15.45 -9.85 -1.92
C TYR A 133 -15.61 -11.31 -2.38
N SER A 134 -14.52 -11.98 -2.75
CA SER A 134 -14.56 -13.40 -3.09
C SER A 134 -14.65 -14.26 -1.83
N THR A 135 -13.86 -13.95 -0.79
CA THR A 135 -13.83 -14.75 0.45
C THR A 135 -15.08 -14.59 1.31
N SER A 136 -15.73 -13.43 1.26
CA SER A 136 -17.00 -13.17 1.95
C SER A 136 -18.24 -13.64 1.17
N GLY A 137 -18.06 -14.19 -0.03
CA GLY A 137 -19.15 -14.70 -0.86
C GLY A 137 -20.01 -13.60 -1.50
N VAL A 138 -19.48 -12.39 -1.65
CA VAL A 138 -20.16 -11.31 -2.40
C VAL A 138 -20.22 -11.68 -3.88
N PHE A 139 -19.13 -12.20 -4.45
CA PHE A 139 -19.08 -12.64 -5.84
C PHE A 139 -19.60 -14.07 -6.02
N ALA A 140 -20.65 -14.22 -6.83
CA ALA A 140 -21.17 -15.52 -7.24
C ALA A 140 -20.47 -16.08 -8.48
N LYS A 141 -20.14 -15.20 -9.43
CA LYS A 141 -19.50 -15.58 -10.69
C LYS A 141 -18.40 -14.59 -11.03
N VAL A 142 -17.22 -15.09 -11.41
CA VAL A 142 -16.08 -14.28 -11.86
C VAL A 142 -15.64 -14.79 -13.22
N ASP A 143 -15.77 -13.93 -14.23
CA ASP A 143 -15.29 -14.18 -15.59
C ASP A 143 -14.03 -13.32 -15.84
N VAL A 144 -12.97 -13.94 -16.35
CA VAL A 144 -11.68 -13.28 -16.63
C VAL A 144 -11.38 -13.41 -18.11
N TRP A 145 -11.14 -12.29 -18.79
CA TRP A 145 -10.90 -12.22 -20.23
C TRP A 145 -9.59 -11.49 -20.52
N PRO A 146 -8.75 -12.00 -21.45
CA PRO A 146 -7.64 -11.22 -21.99
C PRO A 146 -8.18 -9.93 -22.63
N PHE A 147 -7.59 -8.79 -22.29
CA PHE A 147 -8.12 -7.49 -22.68
C PHE A 147 -7.05 -6.63 -23.33
N MET A 148 -7.39 -6.02 -24.46
CA MET A 148 -6.53 -5.05 -25.13
C MET A 148 -7.21 -3.67 -25.09
N PRO A 149 -6.75 -2.74 -24.24
CA PRO A 149 -7.30 -1.39 -24.21
C PRO A 149 -6.90 -0.63 -25.47
N ALA A 150 -7.88 -0.13 -26.22
CA ALA A 150 -7.64 0.73 -27.38
C ALA A 150 -7.26 2.17 -26.97
N LEU A 151 -7.87 2.67 -25.89
CA LEU A 151 -7.59 3.96 -25.30
C LEU A 151 -7.37 3.74 -23.80
N HIS A 152 -6.13 3.92 -23.35
CA HIS A 152 -5.82 4.02 -21.93
C HIS A 152 -5.43 5.48 -21.68
N HIS A 153 -6.26 6.23 -20.96
CA HIS A 153 -5.76 7.46 -20.37
C HIS A 153 -4.90 7.01 -19.20
N ALA A 154 -3.57 7.11 -19.33
CA ALA A 154 -2.71 6.99 -18.17
C ALA A 154 -3.25 8.00 -17.15
N ALA A 155 -3.70 7.51 -15.99
CA ALA A 155 -4.24 8.38 -14.96
C ALA A 155 -3.17 9.44 -14.65
N ALA A 156 -3.43 10.69 -15.04
CA ALA A 156 -2.65 11.81 -14.56
C ALA A 156 -2.90 11.83 -13.05
N GLN A 157 -1.91 11.42 -12.27
CA GLN A 157 -1.91 11.45 -10.82
C GLN A 157 -1.40 12.85 -10.43
N PRO A 158 -2.28 13.83 -10.10
CA PRO A 158 -1.82 15.16 -9.71
C PRO A 158 -0.98 15.11 -8.41
N GLU A 159 -1.31 14.22 -7.48
CA GLU A 159 -0.54 14.02 -6.24
C GLU A 159 0.91 13.54 -6.45
N ALA A 160 1.17 12.68 -7.43
CA ALA A 160 2.52 12.21 -7.73
C ALA A 160 3.36 13.29 -8.41
N THR A 161 2.73 14.18 -9.18
CA THR A 161 3.44 15.32 -9.78
C THR A 161 3.83 16.35 -8.74
N GLU A 162 2.99 16.69 -7.76
CA GLU A 162 3.36 17.66 -6.72
C GLU A 162 4.47 17.12 -5.80
N ALA A 163 4.41 15.84 -5.40
CA ALA A 163 5.47 15.23 -4.61
C ALA A 163 6.80 15.11 -5.40
N ALA A 164 6.73 14.78 -6.69
CA ALA A 164 7.90 14.72 -7.56
C ALA A 164 8.47 16.11 -7.89
N GLU A 165 7.62 17.13 -8.06
CA GLU A 165 8.01 18.53 -8.24
C GLU A 165 8.66 19.07 -6.98
N ALA A 166 8.09 18.82 -5.79
CA ALA A 166 8.68 19.20 -4.51
C ALA A 166 10.04 18.52 -4.28
N ALA A 167 10.18 17.25 -4.66
CA ALA A 167 11.46 16.54 -4.60
C ALA A 167 12.49 17.10 -5.60
N LYS A 168 12.07 17.45 -6.82
CA LYS A 168 12.92 18.12 -7.82
C LYS A 168 13.33 19.52 -7.36
N GLU A 169 12.43 20.28 -6.74
CA GLU A 169 12.72 21.60 -6.20
C GLU A 169 13.73 21.52 -5.05
N LEU A 170 13.55 20.58 -4.13
CA LEU A 170 14.51 20.32 -3.05
C LEU A 170 15.89 19.92 -3.61
N ALA A 171 15.91 19.06 -4.62
CA ALA A 171 17.15 18.64 -5.28
C ALA A 171 17.84 19.82 -6.00
N ASN A 172 17.08 20.70 -6.66
CA ASN A 172 17.62 21.89 -7.31
C ASN A 172 18.17 22.90 -6.28
N LYS A 173 17.46 23.13 -5.16
CA LYS A 173 17.94 23.98 -4.05
C LYS A 173 19.22 23.41 -3.43
N ALA A 174 19.27 22.10 -3.20
CA ALA A 174 20.48 21.43 -2.70
C ALA A 174 21.65 21.59 -3.68
N ARG A 175 21.41 21.45 -4.99
CA ARG A 175 22.44 21.65 -6.03
C ARG A 175 22.92 23.10 -6.11
N ALA A 176 22.02 24.07 -5.98
CA ALA A 176 22.36 25.49 -5.94
C ALA A 176 23.24 25.82 -4.72
N SER A 177 22.83 25.37 -3.52
CA SER A 177 23.62 25.54 -2.30
C SER A 177 25.01 24.91 -2.39
N LEU A 178 25.14 23.75 -3.04
CA LEU A 178 26.42 23.09 -3.27
C LEU A 178 27.31 23.86 -4.27
N GLY A 179 26.68 24.54 -5.24
CA GLY A 179 27.34 25.47 -6.17
C GLY A 179 27.92 26.68 -5.44
N ASP A 180 27.11 27.31 -4.58
CA ASP A 180 27.53 28.48 -3.78
C ASP A 180 28.71 28.14 -2.86
N LEU A 181 28.67 26.98 -2.20
CA LEU A 181 29.78 26.51 -1.37
C LEU A 181 31.06 26.29 -2.19
N ARG A 182 30.95 25.72 -3.39
CA ARG A 182 32.10 25.54 -4.28
C ARG A 182 32.69 26.89 -4.71
N GLU A 183 31.84 27.86 -5.02
CA GLU A 183 32.28 29.19 -5.42
C GLU A 183 32.97 29.94 -4.28
N THR A 184 32.43 29.92 -3.06
CA THR A 184 33.05 30.52 -1.87
C THR A 184 34.42 29.91 -1.56
N GLU A 185 34.58 28.59 -1.66
CA GLU A 185 35.87 27.93 -1.49
C GLU A 185 36.86 28.36 -2.58
N THR A 186 36.45 28.39 -3.85
CA THR A 186 37.35 28.86 -4.93
C THR A 186 37.77 30.31 -4.76
N ASN A 187 36.88 31.19 -4.28
CA ASN A 187 37.19 32.59 -4.02
C ASN A 187 38.14 32.74 -2.83
N LYS A 188 37.95 31.96 -1.77
CA LYS A 188 38.87 31.91 -0.61
C LYS A 188 40.29 31.50 -1.03
N TRP A 189 40.44 30.50 -1.89
CA TRP A 189 41.75 30.09 -2.40
C TRP A 189 42.39 31.13 -3.32
N LYS A 190 41.60 31.80 -4.17
CA LYS A 190 42.08 32.93 -4.98
C LYS A 190 42.55 34.09 -4.11
N GLU A 191 41.78 34.48 -3.09
CA GLU A 191 42.18 35.53 -2.16
C GLU A 191 43.46 35.15 -1.39
N ALA A 192 43.57 33.91 -0.91
CA ALA A 192 44.77 33.42 -0.23
C ALA A 192 45.99 33.46 -1.18
N ALA A 193 45.85 32.99 -2.42
CA ALA A 193 46.90 33.04 -3.42
C ALA A 193 47.31 34.48 -3.75
N MET A 194 46.34 35.39 -3.89
CA MET A 194 46.60 36.82 -4.12
C MET A 194 47.30 37.47 -2.92
N ARG A 195 46.91 37.14 -1.68
CA ARG A 195 47.58 37.61 -0.47
C ARG A 195 49.02 37.09 -0.37
N SER A 196 49.26 35.82 -0.71
CA SER A 196 50.62 35.25 -0.76
C SER A 196 51.48 35.92 -1.83
N LEU A 197 50.93 36.18 -3.02
CA LEU A 197 51.62 36.93 -4.08
C LEU A 197 51.92 38.36 -3.65
N GLU A 198 50.99 39.03 -2.99
CA GLU A 198 51.20 40.40 -2.50
C GLU A 198 52.26 40.45 -1.39
N PHE A 199 52.30 39.46 -0.50
CA PHE A 199 53.35 39.30 0.50
C PHE A 199 54.75 39.13 -0.14
N LEU A 200 54.86 38.31 -1.19
CA LEU A 200 56.10 38.17 -1.95
C LEU A 200 56.50 39.49 -2.64
N ARG A 201 55.53 40.22 -3.22
CA ARG A 201 55.78 41.52 -3.86
C ARG A 201 56.24 42.59 -2.87
N LYS A 202 55.71 42.59 -1.64
CA LYS A 202 56.07 43.53 -0.56
C LYS A 202 57.37 43.16 0.17
N GLY A 203 58.10 42.13 -0.27
CA GLY A 203 59.42 41.78 0.26
C GLY A 203 59.36 41.16 1.66
N GLY A 204 58.50 40.16 1.86
CA GLY A 204 58.24 39.52 3.16
C GLY A 204 59.50 39.15 3.97
N THR A 205 59.76 39.89 5.04
CA THR A 205 60.69 39.52 6.10
C THR A 205 59.99 38.55 7.06
N ARG A 206 60.47 37.30 7.15
CA ARG A 206 60.11 36.42 8.28
C ARG A 206 60.76 37.01 9.53
N GLN A 207 59.98 37.45 10.51
CA GLN A 207 60.50 37.58 11.87
C GLN A 207 60.76 36.17 12.41
N THR A 208 62.03 35.78 12.44
CA THR A 208 62.50 34.67 13.26
C THR A 208 62.83 35.23 14.64
N SER A 209 62.11 34.79 15.67
CA SER A 209 62.52 34.86 17.07
C SER A 209 62.14 33.57 17.74
#